data_AF-G5Q0A0-F1
#
_entry.id   AF-G5Q0A0-F1
#
_cell.length_a   1.000
_cell.length_b   1.000
_cell.length_c   1.000
_cell.angle_alpha   90.00
_cell.angle_beta   90.00
_cell.angle_gamma   90.00
#
_symmetry.space_group_name_H-M   'P 1'
#
loop_
_entity.id
_entity.type
_entity.pdbx_description
1 polymer ?
#
loop_
_entity_poly.entity_id
_entity_poly.type
_entity_poly.pdbx_seq_one_letter_code
_entity_poly.pdbx_strand_id
1 'polypeptide(L)'
;MSNVTHQPKIGFVSLGCPKNLVDSERILTELRTEGYDVVPRYDDADMVIVNTCGFIDSAVQESLEAIGEALNENGKVIVTGCLGAKEDQIREVHPKVLEITGPHSYEQVLQHVHHYVPKPKHNPFLSLVPEQGVKLTPRRRARMRVPGSPRAIMRI
;
A
#
# COMPACT_ATOMS: atom_id res chain seq x y z
N MET A 1 34.43 1.55 -3.06
CA MET A 1 33.30 2.20 -3.77
C MET A 1 32.05 1.46 -3.38
N SER A 2 31.39 1.92 -2.32
CA SER A 2 30.22 1.25 -1.76
C SER A 2 29.02 1.51 -2.66
N ASN A 3 28.61 0.52 -3.46
CA ASN A 3 27.31 0.54 -4.12
C ASN A 3 26.24 0.42 -3.04
N VAL A 4 25.88 1.54 -2.41
CA VAL A 4 24.66 1.63 -1.63
C VAL A 4 23.53 1.63 -2.66
N THR A 5 22.95 0.46 -2.89
CA THR A 5 21.67 0.35 -3.62
C THR A 5 20.64 1.10 -2.79
N HIS A 6 20.26 2.31 -3.22
CA HIS A 6 19.18 3.08 -2.62
C HIS A 6 17.92 2.22 -2.58
N GLN A 7 17.44 1.93 -1.37
CA GLN A 7 16.19 1.22 -1.18
C GLN A 7 15.06 2.23 -1.43
N PRO A 8 14.20 2.03 -2.44
CA PRO A 8 13.19 3.02 -2.76
C PRO A 8 12.22 3.21 -1.60
N LYS A 9 11.97 4.48 -1.26
CA LYS A 9 11.14 4.88 -0.13
C LYS A 9 9.74 5.24 -0.60
N ILE A 10 8.72 4.66 0.01
CA ILE A 10 7.31 4.98 -0.24
C ILE A 10 6.73 5.63 1.00
N GLY A 11 6.30 6.88 0.87
CA GLY A 11 5.49 7.57 1.87
C GLY A 11 4.08 7.02 1.85
N PHE A 12 3.48 6.75 3.00
CA PHE A 12 2.11 6.26 3.06
C PHE A 12 1.31 6.98 4.15
N VAL A 13 0.20 7.59 3.76
CA VAL A 13 -0.73 8.25 4.67
C VAL A 13 -2.13 7.67 4.48
N SER A 14 -2.77 7.34 5.60
CA SER A 14 -4.11 6.77 5.63
C SER A 14 -5.03 7.69 6.42
N LEU A 15 -6.08 8.16 5.76
CA LEU A 15 -7.11 9.02 6.34
C LEU A 15 -8.42 8.26 6.45
N GLY A 16 -9.24 8.59 7.45
CA GLY A 16 -10.60 8.05 7.60
C GLY A 16 -10.78 6.92 8.61
N CYS A 17 -11.60 5.93 8.25
CA CYS A 17 -12.22 4.98 9.19
C CYS A 17 -11.49 3.61 9.23
N PRO A 18 -11.84 2.70 10.19
CA PRO A 18 -11.18 1.40 10.34
C PRO A 18 -11.19 0.52 9.08
N LYS A 19 -12.12 0.74 8.14
CA LYS A 19 -12.13 0.01 6.86
C LYS A 19 -10.92 0.36 5.99
N ASN A 20 -10.47 1.62 6.02
CA ASN A 20 -9.28 2.06 5.29
C ASN A 20 -7.99 1.46 5.88
N LEU A 21 -7.98 1.10 7.16
CA LEU A 21 -6.83 0.44 7.80
C LEU A 21 -6.52 -0.92 7.17
N VAL A 22 -7.55 -1.75 6.93
CA VAL A 22 -7.37 -3.10 6.36
C VAL A 22 -6.84 -3.04 4.93
N ASP A 23 -7.34 -2.09 4.12
CA ASP A 23 -6.84 -1.89 2.75
C ASP A 23 -5.39 -1.38 2.77
N SER A 24 -5.08 -0.45 3.68
CA SER A 24 -3.71 0.05 3.89
C SER A 24 -2.74 -1.06 4.29
N GLU A 25 -3.11 -1.94 5.23
CA GLU A 25 -2.26 -3.06 5.65
C GLU A 25 -1.87 -3.99 4.50
N ARG A 26 -2.77 -4.24 3.55
CA ARG A 26 -2.47 -5.05 2.36
C ARG A 26 -1.42 -4.39 1.48
N ILE A 27 -1.59 -3.10 1.17
CA ILE A 27 -0.65 -2.33 0.35
C ILE A 27 0.72 -2.28 1.05
N LEU A 28 0.75 -1.94 2.33
CA LEU A 28 1.96 -1.84 3.15
C LEU A 28 2.72 -3.18 3.23
N THR A 29 2.00 -4.29 3.38
CA THR A 29 2.59 -5.63 3.45
C THR A 29 3.25 -6.00 2.13
N GLU A 30 2.59 -5.74 1.00
CA GLU A 30 3.13 -6.08 -0.31
C GLU A 30 4.35 -5.22 -0.63
N LEU A 31 4.29 -3.90 -0.42
CA LEU A 31 5.43 -3.00 -0.61
C LEU A 31 6.66 -3.46 0.19
N ARG A 32 6.48 -3.82 1.47
CA ARG A 32 7.58 -4.33 2.29
C ARG A 32 8.10 -5.69 1.80
N THR A 33 7.21 -6.57 1.35
CA THR A 33 7.59 -7.89 0.81
C THR A 33 8.39 -7.75 -0.48
N GLU A 34 8.07 -6.74 -1.30
CA GLU A 34 8.80 -6.40 -2.51
C GLU A 34 10.10 -5.62 -2.24
N GLY A 35 10.37 -5.26 -0.99
CA GLY A 35 11.61 -4.64 -0.55
C GLY A 35 11.62 -3.12 -0.55
N TYR A 36 10.47 -2.46 -0.69
CA TYR A 36 10.36 -1.01 -0.49
C TYR A 36 10.54 -0.64 0.98
N ASP A 37 11.19 0.49 1.25
CA ASP A 37 11.20 1.10 2.58
C ASP A 37 9.94 1.97 2.73
N VAL A 38 9.11 1.71 3.74
CA VAL A 38 7.87 2.48 3.92
C VAL A 38 8.05 3.47 5.05
N VAL A 39 7.96 4.76 4.71
CA VAL A 39 8.26 5.87 5.62
C VAL A 39 7.00 6.68 5.96
N PRO A 40 6.91 7.26 7.16
CA PRO A 40 5.76 8.08 7.57
C PRO A 40 5.83 9.54 7.09
N ARG A 41 6.80 9.91 6.25
CA ARG A 41 7.09 11.29 5.83
C ARG A 41 6.96 11.46 4.31
N TYR A 42 6.59 12.64 3.86
CA TYR A 42 6.47 12.97 2.44
C TYR A 42 7.81 13.35 1.80
N ASP A 43 8.63 14.12 2.51
CA ASP A 43 9.82 14.80 1.98
C ASP A 43 11.04 13.90 1.70
N ASP A 44 11.10 12.73 2.36
CA ASP A 44 12.15 11.72 2.16
C ASP A 44 11.65 10.51 1.35
N ALA A 45 10.45 10.58 0.76
CA ALA A 45 9.90 9.52 -0.06
C ALA A 45 10.25 9.70 -1.55
N ASP A 46 10.42 8.60 -2.29
CA ASP A 46 10.50 8.63 -3.75
C ASP A 46 9.12 8.80 -4.40
N MET A 47 8.06 8.49 -3.65
CA MET A 47 6.64 8.63 -4.00
C MET A 47 5.77 8.54 -2.74
N VAL A 48 4.63 9.24 -2.74
CA VAL A 48 3.64 9.19 -1.65
C VAL A 48 2.34 8.55 -2.12
N ILE A 49 1.78 7.67 -1.30
CA ILE A 49 0.43 7.13 -1.45
C ILE A 49 -0.46 7.76 -0.37
N VAL A 50 -1.54 8.41 -0.79
CA VAL A 50 -2.56 8.97 0.11
C VAL A 50 -3.82 8.13 -0.01
N ASN A 51 -4.12 7.35 1.03
CA ASN A 51 -5.37 6.59 1.14
C ASN A 51 -6.44 7.45 1.82
N THR A 52 -7.45 7.83 1.05
CA THR A 52 -8.41 8.89 1.37
C THR A 52 -9.76 8.37 1.85
N CYS A 53 -10.49 9.22 2.55
CA CYS A 53 -11.87 8.98 2.94
C CYS A 53 -12.82 9.83 2.09
N GLY A 54 -13.93 9.22 1.65
CA GLY A 54 -14.94 9.88 0.82
C GLY A 54 -16.33 9.96 1.46
N PHE A 55 -16.45 9.62 2.75
CA PHE A 55 -17.75 9.32 3.37
C PHE A 55 -18.51 10.54 3.90
N ILE A 56 -17.82 11.45 4.60
CA ILE A 56 -18.39 12.69 5.15
C ILE A 56 -17.60 13.90 4.63
N ASP A 57 -18.26 15.04 4.49
CA ASP A 57 -17.67 16.23 3.86
C ASP A 57 -16.40 16.73 4.56
N SER A 58 -16.36 16.67 5.90
CA SER A 58 -15.14 17.05 6.65
C SER A 58 -13.95 16.16 6.33
N ALA A 59 -14.17 14.85 6.19
CA ALA A 59 -13.11 13.90 5.83
C ALA A 59 -12.69 14.02 4.36
N VAL A 60 -13.61 14.47 3.49
CA VAL A 60 -13.30 14.81 2.09
C VAL A 60 -12.37 16.01 2.03
N GLN A 61 -12.67 17.08 2.78
CA GLN A 61 -11.81 18.27 2.83
C GLN A 61 -10.43 17.94 3.41
N GLU A 62 -10.37 17.23 4.54
CA GLU A 62 -9.11 16.72 5.11
C GLU A 62 -8.32 15.88 4.10
N SER A 63 -9.00 15.05 3.32
CA SER A 63 -8.36 14.24 2.27
C SER A 63 -7.78 15.09 1.14
N LEU A 64 -8.48 16.14 0.69
CA LEU A 64 -7.98 17.06 -0.33
C LEU A 64 -6.79 17.87 0.19
N GLU A 65 -6.86 18.38 1.43
CA GLU A 65 -5.75 19.09 2.08
C GLU A 65 -4.49 18.24 2.14
N ALA A 66 -4.60 16.99 2.61
CA ALA A 66 -3.48 16.06 2.68
C ALA A 66 -2.88 15.71 1.30
N ILE A 67 -3.71 15.62 0.25
CA ILE A 67 -3.22 15.44 -1.13
C ILE A 67 -2.38 16.66 -1.53
N GLY A 68 -2.88 17.87 -1.25
CA GLY A 68 -2.18 19.12 -1.52
C GLY A 68 -0.83 19.21 -0.80
N GLU A 69 -0.78 18.86 0.49
CA GLU A 69 0.46 18.80 1.28
C GLU A 69 1.46 17.82 0.68
N ALA A 70 1.03 16.58 0.40
CA ALA A 70 1.89 15.57 -0.21
C ALA A 70 2.43 15.99 -1.59
N LEU A 71 1.61 16.68 -2.39
CA LEU A 71 2.05 17.22 -3.70
C LEU A 71 3.07 18.35 -3.54
N ASN A 72 2.92 19.20 -2.53
CA ASN A 72 3.84 20.30 -2.28
C ASN A 72 5.20 19.81 -1.75
N GLU A 73 5.20 18.79 -0.89
CA GLU A 73 6.44 18.27 -0.29
C GLU A 73 7.17 17.26 -1.18
N ASN A 74 6.45 16.42 -1.92
CA ASN A 74 7.05 15.33 -2.72
C ASN A 74 6.92 15.53 -4.23
N GLY A 75 5.74 15.96 -4.69
CA GLY A 75 5.43 16.13 -6.11
C GLY A 75 5.05 14.86 -6.87
N LYS A 76 5.28 13.65 -6.33
CA LYS A 76 4.82 12.37 -6.92
C LYS A 76 3.82 11.68 -5.99
N VAL A 77 2.54 11.87 -6.27
CA VAL A 77 1.46 11.38 -5.41
C VAL A 77 0.51 10.47 -6.19
N ILE A 78 0.21 9.31 -5.60
CA ILE A 78 -0.89 8.42 -5.97
C ILE A 78 -1.98 8.56 -4.91
N VAL A 79 -3.23 8.71 -5.36
CA VAL A 79 -4.39 8.76 -4.46
C VAL A 79 -5.16 7.45 -4.55
N THR A 80 -5.54 6.90 -3.41
CA THR A 80 -6.37 5.69 -3.32
C THR A 80 -7.48 5.87 -2.29
N GLY A 81 -8.41 4.92 -2.19
CA GLY A 81 -9.48 4.93 -1.19
C GLY A 81 -10.83 5.43 -1.71
N CYS A 82 -11.75 5.69 -0.79
CA CYS A 82 -13.15 5.96 -1.13
C CYS A 82 -13.34 7.25 -1.94
N LEU A 83 -12.53 8.30 -1.70
CA LEU A 83 -12.62 9.54 -2.49
C LEU A 83 -12.14 9.33 -3.92
N GLY A 84 -11.27 8.34 -4.18
CA GLY A 84 -10.82 7.99 -5.52
C GLY A 84 -11.94 7.52 -6.46
N ALA A 85 -13.10 7.12 -5.92
CA ALA A 85 -14.30 6.86 -6.73
C ALA A 85 -14.92 8.13 -7.33
N LYS A 86 -14.53 9.32 -6.83
CA LYS A 86 -14.91 10.65 -7.32
C LYS A 86 -13.69 11.33 -7.95
N GLU A 87 -13.09 10.66 -8.92
CA GLU A 87 -11.85 11.11 -9.57
C GLU A 87 -11.89 12.56 -10.05
N ASP A 88 -13.00 12.97 -10.67
CA ASP A 88 -13.20 14.34 -11.18
C ASP A 88 -13.00 15.39 -10.08
N GLN A 89 -13.54 15.13 -8.87
CA GLN A 89 -13.43 16.04 -7.73
C GLN A 89 -11.97 16.21 -7.28
N ILE A 90 -11.18 15.13 -7.32
CA ILE A 90 -9.76 15.21 -6.97
C ILE A 90 -9.00 15.97 -8.07
N ARG A 91 -9.26 15.67 -9.35
CA ARG A 91 -8.54 16.28 -10.47
C ARG A 91 -8.85 17.76 -10.66
N GLU A 92 -10.06 18.20 -10.32
CA GLU A 92 -10.44 19.62 -10.34
C GLU A 92 -9.56 20.46 -9.40
N VAL A 93 -9.29 19.94 -8.20
CA VAL A 93 -8.49 20.64 -7.17
C VAL A 93 -6.99 20.36 -7.35
N HIS A 94 -6.61 19.13 -7.69
CA HIS A 94 -5.24 18.65 -7.75
C HIS A 94 -4.94 17.93 -9.08
N PRO A 95 -4.85 18.67 -10.20
CA PRO A 95 -4.63 18.07 -11.52
C PRO A 95 -3.25 17.41 -11.69
N LYS A 96 -2.32 17.64 -10.75
CA LYS A 96 -0.95 17.10 -10.76
C LYS A 96 -0.82 15.70 -10.14
N VAL A 97 -1.89 15.14 -9.56
CA VAL A 97 -1.88 13.76 -9.06
C VAL A 97 -1.55 12.81 -10.22
N LEU A 98 -0.63 11.88 -9.97
CA LEU A 98 -0.17 10.94 -11.00
C LEU A 98 -1.29 9.97 -11.37
N GLU A 99 -1.83 9.27 -10.36
CA GLU A 99 -2.83 8.23 -10.53
C GLU A 99 -3.84 8.27 -9.40
N ILE A 100 -5.09 7.91 -9.72
CA ILE A 100 -6.20 7.87 -8.78
C ILE A 100 -6.85 6.50 -8.90
N THR A 101 -6.97 5.79 -7.78
CA THR A 101 -7.65 4.48 -7.73
C THR A 101 -8.79 4.51 -6.73
N GLY A 102 -9.86 3.79 -7.02
CA GLY A 102 -10.99 3.61 -6.09
C GLY A 102 -10.67 2.76 -4.86
N PRO A 103 -11.68 2.52 -4.00
CA PRO A 103 -11.55 1.65 -2.84
C PRO A 103 -11.28 0.20 -3.26
N HIS A 104 -10.57 -0.57 -2.42
CA HIS A 104 -10.21 -1.97 -2.64
C HIS A 104 -9.32 -2.25 -3.87
N SER A 105 -8.78 -1.22 -4.54
CA SER A 105 -7.94 -1.34 -5.74
C SER A 105 -6.44 -1.48 -5.43
N TYR A 106 -6.06 -2.24 -4.41
CA TYR A 106 -4.65 -2.34 -3.97
C TYR A 106 -3.72 -2.88 -5.08
N GLU A 107 -4.21 -3.77 -5.95
CA GLU A 107 -3.42 -4.30 -7.09
C GLU A 107 -3.07 -3.18 -8.09
N GLN A 108 -4.01 -2.29 -8.38
CA GLN A 108 -3.76 -1.14 -9.26
C GLN A 108 -2.78 -0.17 -8.61
N VAL A 109 -2.94 0.13 -7.31
CA VAL A 109 -1.99 0.97 -6.56
C VAL A 109 -0.56 0.44 -6.73
N LEU A 110 -0.35 -0.85 -6.53
CA LEU A 110 0.96 -1.47 -6.67
C LEU A 110 1.48 -1.40 -8.11
N GLN A 111 0.64 -1.63 -9.12
CA GLN A 111 1.02 -1.49 -10.53
C GLN A 111 1.51 -0.06 -10.83
N HIS A 112 0.80 0.95 -10.34
CA HIS A 112 1.21 2.34 -10.50
C HIS A 112 2.52 2.63 -9.75
N VAL A 113 2.69 2.11 -8.54
CA VAL A 113 3.98 2.21 -7.81
C VAL A 113 5.11 1.61 -8.65
N HIS A 114 4.94 0.40 -9.20
CA HIS A 114 5.97 -0.26 -10.02
C HIS A 114 6.30 0.51 -11.30
N HIS A 115 5.31 1.22 -11.85
CA HIS A 115 5.48 2.05 -13.04
C HIS A 115 6.39 3.25 -12.77
N TYR A 116 6.19 3.96 -11.66
CA TYR A 116 6.93 5.18 -11.34
C TYR A 116 8.17 4.97 -10.46
N VAL A 117 8.17 3.93 -9.63
CA VAL A 117 9.25 3.55 -8.72
C VAL A 117 9.53 2.05 -8.91
N PRO A 118 10.44 1.68 -9.83
CA PRO A 118 10.74 0.28 -10.13
C PRO A 118 11.15 -0.52 -8.88
N LYS A 119 10.78 -1.80 -8.86
CA LYS A 119 11.08 -2.68 -7.72
C LYS A 119 12.57 -2.71 -7.39
N PRO A 120 12.94 -2.66 -6.10
CA PRO A 120 14.31 -2.83 -5.70
C PRO A 120 14.82 -4.21 -6.15
N LYS A 121 16.07 -4.24 -6.60
CA LYS A 121 16.73 -5.52 -6.92
C LYS A 121 16.95 -6.28 -5.61
N HIS A 122 16.48 -7.52 -5.56
CA HIS A 122 16.67 -8.39 -4.41
C HIS A 122 18.18 -8.52 -4.10
N ASN A 123 18.56 -8.15 -2.87
CA ASN A 123 19.93 -8.34 -2.39
C ASN A 123 19.95 -9.51 -1.38
N PRO A 124 20.56 -10.66 -1.73
CA PRO A 124 20.59 -11.87 -0.89
C PRO A 124 21.23 -11.65 0.49
N PHE A 125 22.03 -10.60 0.66
CA PHE A 125 22.72 -10.30 1.92
C PHE A 125 21.91 -9.42 2.88
N LEU A 126 20.79 -8.84 2.43
CA LEU A 126 19.87 -8.02 3.23
C LEU A 126 18.49 -8.68 3.38
N SER A 127 18.09 -9.53 2.43
CA SER A 127 16.85 -10.30 2.50
C SER A 127 17.03 -11.59 3.31
N LEU A 128 16.44 -11.62 4.51
CA LEU A 128 16.39 -12.82 5.36
C LEU A 128 15.44 -13.91 4.82
N VAL A 129 14.68 -13.61 3.76
CA VAL A 129 13.69 -14.50 3.16
C VAL A 129 14.06 -14.74 1.69
N PRO A 130 14.15 -16.00 1.24
CA PRO A 130 14.46 -16.31 -0.16
C PRO A 130 13.32 -15.89 -1.10
N GLU A 131 13.61 -15.66 -2.39
CA GLU A 131 12.63 -15.24 -3.41
C GLU A 131 11.38 -16.13 -3.47
N GLN A 132 11.50 -17.41 -3.12
CA GLN A 132 10.36 -18.34 -3.09
C GLN A 132 9.41 -18.13 -1.91
N GLY A 133 9.74 -17.23 -0.98
CA GLY A 133 9.08 -17.05 0.31
C GLY A 133 9.31 -18.24 1.26
N VAL A 134 9.10 -18.03 2.56
CA VAL A 134 9.06 -19.16 3.50
C VAL A 134 7.67 -19.81 3.43
N LYS A 135 7.56 -20.96 2.76
CA LYS A 135 6.36 -21.81 2.81
C LYS A 135 6.28 -22.52 4.15
N LEU A 136 5.76 -21.84 5.18
CA LEU A 136 5.48 -22.45 6.49
C LEU A 136 4.24 -23.37 6.46
N THR A 137 3.41 -23.28 5.42
CA THR A 137 2.24 -24.16 5.24
C THR A 137 1.95 -24.42 3.75
N PRO A 138 1.73 -25.68 3.33
CA PRO A 138 1.23 -26.00 2.00
C PRO A 138 -0.13 -25.33 1.74
N ARG A 139 -0.37 -24.86 0.50
CA ARG A 139 -1.59 -24.13 0.07
C ARG A 139 -2.92 -24.88 0.25
N ARG A 140 -2.95 -26.10 0.79
CA ARG A 140 -4.19 -26.86 1.01
C ARG A 140 -4.13 -27.61 2.35
N ARG A 141 -4.93 -27.12 3.30
CA ARG A 141 -5.39 -27.72 4.57
C ARG A 141 -4.49 -27.47 5.79
N ALA A 142 -4.95 -26.59 6.68
CA ALA A 142 -4.73 -26.77 8.10
C ALA A 142 -5.62 -27.93 8.59
N ARG A 143 -5.07 -28.88 9.34
CA ARG A 143 -5.87 -29.90 10.05
C ARG A 143 -5.72 -29.66 11.53
N MET A 144 -6.76 -29.10 12.15
CA MET A 144 -6.86 -29.09 13.61
C MET A 144 -7.40 -30.45 14.06
N ARG A 145 -6.61 -31.21 14.84
CA ARG A 145 -7.06 -32.46 15.44
C ARG A 145 -7.50 -32.17 16.87
N VAL A 146 -8.81 -32.18 17.11
CA VAL A 146 -9.38 -32.12 18.45
C VAL A 146 -9.35 -33.53 19.06
N PRO A 147 -8.78 -33.75 20.25
CA PRO A 147 -8.82 -35.05 20.92
C PRO A 147 -10.27 -35.49 21.18
N GLY A 148 -10.64 -36.70 20.75
CA GLY A 148 -11.95 -37.30 21.05
C GLY A 148 -13.06 -37.13 19.99
N SER A 149 -12.82 -36.46 18.85
CA SER A 149 -13.82 -36.34 17.77
C SER A 149 -13.48 -37.18 16.53
N PRO A 150 -14.41 -37.99 15.98
CA PRO A 150 -14.22 -38.67 14.71
C PRO A 150 -14.40 -37.65 13.57
N ARG A 151 -13.29 -37.02 13.17
CA ARG A 151 -13.09 -36.28 11.90
C ARG A 151 -14.16 -35.23 11.56
N ALA A 152 -14.11 -34.07 12.21
CA ALA A 152 -14.67 -32.84 11.63
C ALA A 152 -13.65 -32.25 10.63
N ILE A 153 -13.90 -32.39 9.33
CA ILE A 153 -13.16 -31.67 8.29
C ILE A 153 -13.86 -30.32 8.10
N MET A 154 -13.36 -29.28 8.75
CA MET A 154 -13.81 -27.92 8.46
C MET A 154 -13.14 -27.44 7.17
N ARG A 155 -13.93 -27.26 6.11
CA ARG A 155 -13.53 -26.51 4.91
C ARG A 155 -13.71 -25.03 5.25
N ILE A 156 -12.60 -24.32 5.41
CA ILE A 156 -12.56 -22.86 5.33
C ILE A 156 -12.41 -22.46 3.87
#